data_AF-A0A2W4YU48-F1
#
_entry.id   AF-A0A2W4YU48-F1
#
_cell.length_a   1.000
_cell.length_b   1.000
_cell.length_c   1.000
_cell.angle_alpha   90.00
_cell.angle_beta   90.00
_cell.angle_gamma   90.00
#
_symmetry.space_group_name_H-M   'P 1'
#
loop_
_entity.id
_entity.type
_entity.pdbx_description
1 polymer ?
#
loop_
_entity_poly.entity_id
_entity_poly.type
_entity_poly.pdbx_seq_one_letter_code
_entity_poly.pdbx_strand_id
1 'polypeptide(L)'
;MDSHERLRQAALPIIVRDTPSALWSELRSGGQFVYADTFQGVHNDPNVLPDQKIDDLLQRRHFRMEKLLVDLAIKHGLSHSMSLIVQNNRRHAYAFRNDVGMTQSYVQMIGSLPQPAKFREKLASSMDLPRLDLGDEPDGAFTMRNVYGLIAHNPVGRRFRAEEQRLGMMQFCLPSADCKAWAVELTITEILEAYPAVSKRGTPLRSLPWKERKDDKGTGTSES
;
A
#
# COMPACT_ATOMS: atom_id res chain seq x y z
N MET A 1 6.20 -27.34 -1.21
CA MET A 1 6.15 -25.87 -1.38
C MET A 1 4.99 -25.40 -0.53
N ASP A 2 5.28 -24.60 0.49
CA ASP A 2 4.30 -24.14 1.47
C ASP A 2 3.19 -23.33 0.79
N SER A 3 1.98 -23.41 1.33
CA SER A 3 0.80 -22.70 0.84
C SER A 3 1.05 -21.19 0.87
N HIS A 4 1.59 -20.67 1.98
CA HIS A 4 2.00 -19.28 2.15
C HIS A 4 3.02 -18.82 1.09
N GLU A 5 3.98 -19.67 0.76
CA GLU A 5 5.01 -19.35 -0.23
C GLU A 5 4.42 -19.23 -1.65
N ARG A 6 3.44 -20.08 -2.00
CA ARG A 6 2.73 -19.96 -3.28
C ARG A 6 1.92 -18.66 -3.36
N LEU A 7 1.24 -18.30 -2.27
CA LEU A 7 0.47 -17.06 -2.22
C LEU A 7 1.37 -15.84 -2.32
N ARG A 8 2.53 -15.87 -1.63
CA ARG A 8 3.57 -14.85 -1.73
C ARG A 8 4.07 -14.69 -3.16
N GLN A 9 4.38 -15.81 -3.84
CA GLN A 9 4.83 -15.82 -5.24
C GLN A 9 3.76 -15.32 -6.23
N ALA A 10 2.47 -15.52 -5.93
CA ALA A 10 1.37 -15.01 -6.75
C ALA A 10 1.08 -13.51 -6.50
N ALA A 11 1.14 -13.06 -5.24
CA ALA A 11 0.78 -11.70 -4.85
C ALA A 11 1.85 -10.66 -5.23
N LEU A 12 3.13 -10.98 -5.03
CA LEU A 12 4.22 -10.02 -5.25
C LEU A 12 4.28 -9.48 -6.70
N PRO A 13 4.14 -10.30 -7.76
CA PRO A 13 4.08 -9.80 -9.14
C PRO A 13 2.89 -8.86 -9.39
N ILE A 14 1.71 -9.14 -8.80
CA ILE A 14 0.52 -8.30 -8.93
C ILE A 14 0.77 -6.93 -8.27
N ILE A 15 1.35 -6.95 -7.06
CA ILE A 15 1.72 -5.73 -6.32
C ILE A 15 2.67 -4.87 -7.17
N VAL A 16 3.77 -5.45 -7.66
CA VAL A 16 4.79 -4.75 -8.46
C VAL A 16 4.21 -4.22 -9.78
N ARG A 17 3.31 -4.96 -10.42
CA ARG A 17 2.64 -4.54 -11.67
C ARG A 17 1.72 -3.35 -11.47
N ASP A 18 0.93 -3.35 -10.40
CA ASP A 18 -0.21 -2.44 -10.25
C ASP A 18 0.06 -1.22 -9.37
N THR A 19 1.13 -1.26 -8.58
CA THR A 19 1.54 -0.13 -7.74
C THR A 19 2.88 0.43 -8.21
N PRO A 20 3.08 1.76 -8.24
CA PRO A 20 4.38 2.33 -8.62
C PRO A 20 5.45 2.14 -7.53
N SER A 21 6.69 1.84 -7.90
CA SER A 21 7.81 1.73 -6.94
C SER A 21 8.00 2.99 -6.09
N ALA A 22 7.81 4.17 -6.71
CA ALA A 22 7.90 5.45 -6.04
C ALA A 22 6.89 5.59 -4.88
N LEU A 23 5.70 4.99 -4.99
CA LEU A 23 4.72 5.00 -3.90
C LEU A 23 5.28 4.32 -2.64
N TRP A 24 5.91 3.15 -2.80
CA TRP A 24 6.48 2.40 -1.68
C TRP A 24 7.67 3.12 -1.03
N SER A 25 8.57 3.66 -1.86
CA SER A 25 9.72 4.43 -1.38
C SER A 25 9.28 5.67 -0.61
N GLU A 26 8.30 6.41 -1.14
CA GLU A 26 7.79 7.64 -0.52
C GLU A 26 6.90 7.37 0.69
N LEU A 27 6.18 6.23 0.72
CA LEU A 27 5.42 5.80 1.90
C LEU A 27 6.35 5.55 3.08
N ARG A 28 7.49 4.90 2.85
CA ARG A 28 8.50 4.65 3.88
C ARG A 28 9.12 5.95 4.39
N SER A 29 9.63 6.80 3.49
CA SER A 29 10.28 8.05 3.90
C SER A 29 9.29 9.05 4.51
N GLY A 30 8.09 9.16 3.92
CA GLY A 30 6.98 9.95 4.47
C GLY A 30 6.54 9.44 5.84
N GLY A 31 6.48 8.13 6.04
CA GLY A 31 6.17 7.53 7.33
C GLY A 31 7.20 7.88 8.42
N GLN A 32 8.50 7.85 8.07
CA GLN A 32 9.56 8.29 8.98
C GLN A 32 9.37 9.76 9.39
N PHE A 33 9.05 10.63 8.41
CA PHE A 33 8.76 12.03 8.68
C PHE A 33 7.54 12.19 9.59
N VAL A 34 6.41 11.52 9.27
CA VAL A 34 5.19 11.58 10.10
C VAL A 34 5.46 11.16 11.54
N TYR A 35 6.25 10.10 11.75
CA TYR A 35 6.59 9.64 13.09
C TYR A 35 7.38 10.67 13.88
N ALA A 36 8.40 11.28 13.26
CA ALA A 36 9.22 12.31 13.89
C ALA A 36 8.42 13.60 14.17
N ASP A 37 7.66 14.07 13.17
CA ASP A 37 6.85 15.29 13.23
C ASP A 37 5.75 15.18 14.31
N THR A 38 5.01 14.07 14.34
CA THR A 38 3.97 13.86 15.36
C THR A 38 4.54 13.72 16.76
N PHE A 39 5.68 13.04 16.93
CA PHE A 39 6.36 12.97 18.22
C PHE A 39 6.76 14.36 18.69
N GLN A 40 7.39 15.16 17.83
CA GLN A 40 7.83 16.50 18.19
C GLN A 40 6.64 17.42 18.52
N GLY A 41 5.56 17.30 17.75
CA GLY A 41 4.32 18.04 17.98
C GLY A 41 3.74 17.77 19.36
N VAL A 42 3.63 16.50 19.79
CA VAL A 42 3.11 16.14 21.13
C VAL A 42 4.12 16.46 22.23
N HIS A 43 5.42 16.28 21.97
CA HIS A 43 6.47 16.56 22.94
C HIS A 43 6.45 18.03 23.37
N ASN A 44 6.30 18.93 22.39
CA ASN A 44 6.29 20.38 22.56
C ASN A 44 4.93 20.96 22.93
N ASP A 45 3.85 20.18 22.95
CA ASP A 45 2.52 20.70 23.25
C ASP A 45 2.37 20.93 24.76
N PRO A 46 2.24 22.19 25.22
CA PRO A 46 2.07 22.48 26.65
C PRO A 46 0.69 22.08 27.18
N ASN A 47 -0.27 21.77 26.30
CA ASN A 47 -1.64 21.44 26.68
C ASN A 47 -1.87 19.94 26.86
N VAL A 48 -0.87 19.11 26.58
CA VAL A 48 -0.98 17.64 26.73
C VAL A 48 -0.29 17.24 28.03
N LEU A 49 -1.05 16.64 28.95
CA LEU A 49 -0.50 16.16 30.20
C LEU A 49 0.55 15.05 29.94
N PRO A 50 1.61 14.94 30.77
CA PRO A 50 2.69 13.97 30.54
C PRO A 50 2.23 12.52 30.38
N ASP A 51 1.20 12.11 31.11
CA ASP A 51 0.57 10.79 31.08
C ASP A 51 -0.31 10.57 29.83
N GLN A 52 -0.83 11.65 29.23
CA GLN A 52 -1.66 11.60 28.02
C GLN A 52 -0.86 11.61 26.71
N LYS A 53 0.45 11.87 26.78
CA LYS A 53 1.29 12.05 25.58
C LYS A 53 1.32 10.83 24.64
N ILE A 54 1.26 9.61 25.17
CA ILE A 54 1.24 8.41 24.32
C ILE A 54 -0.08 8.29 23.56
N ASP A 55 -1.21 8.50 24.24
CA ASP A 55 -2.52 8.34 23.62
C ASP A 55 -2.75 9.40 22.54
N ASP A 56 -2.39 10.66 22.82
CA ASP A 56 -2.45 11.74 21.84
C ASP A 56 -1.50 11.48 20.65
N LEU A 57 -0.28 10.99 20.91
CA LEU A 57 0.66 10.60 19.85
C LEU A 57 0.09 9.52 18.93
N LEU A 58 -0.51 8.47 19.49
CA LEU A 58 -1.11 7.39 18.71
C LEU A 58 -2.26 7.91 17.84
N GLN A 59 -3.10 8.80 18.37
CA GLN A 59 -4.21 9.40 17.63
C GLN A 59 -3.73 10.32 16.50
N ARG A 60 -2.81 11.26 16.77
CA ARG A 60 -2.26 12.17 15.75
C ARG A 60 -1.55 11.39 14.64
N ARG A 61 -0.76 10.38 15.01
CA ARG A 61 -0.03 9.52 14.07
C ARG A 61 -0.98 8.73 13.18
N HIS A 62 -2.05 8.17 13.72
CA HIS A 62 -3.07 7.48 12.93
C HIS A 62 -3.60 8.39 11.80
N PHE A 63 -4.06 9.61 12.13
CA PHE A 63 -4.60 10.53 11.13
C PHE A 63 -3.55 10.99 10.11
N ARG A 64 -2.32 11.27 10.55
CA ARG A 64 -1.24 11.71 9.65
C ARG A 64 -0.79 10.59 8.70
N MET A 65 -0.79 9.35 9.14
CA MET A 65 -0.50 8.18 8.29
C MET A 65 -1.63 7.89 7.30
N GLU A 66 -2.90 8.03 7.71
CA GLU A 66 -4.05 7.93 6.77
C GLU A 66 -3.93 9.01 5.68
N LYS A 67 -3.64 10.25 6.07
CA LYS A 67 -3.45 11.37 5.15
C LYS A 67 -2.29 11.14 4.19
N LEU A 68 -1.15 10.64 4.69
CA LEU A 68 0.00 10.29 3.86
C LEU A 68 -0.37 9.27 2.79
N LEU A 69 -1.12 8.22 3.14
CA LEU A 69 -1.56 7.21 2.17
C LEU A 69 -2.43 7.83 1.07
N VAL A 70 -3.38 8.70 1.44
CA VAL A 70 -4.23 9.41 0.48
C VAL A 70 -3.42 10.32 -0.43
N ASP A 71 -2.47 11.07 0.13
CA ASP A 71 -1.64 12.01 -0.64
C ASP A 71 -0.75 11.29 -1.65
N LEU A 72 -0.16 10.16 -1.24
CA LEU A 72 0.61 9.31 -2.14
C LEU A 72 -0.28 8.64 -3.19
N ALA A 73 -1.49 8.22 -2.81
CA ALA A 73 -2.44 7.68 -3.76
C ALA A 73 -2.77 8.70 -4.86
N ILE A 74 -3.11 9.94 -4.49
CA ILE A 74 -3.35 11.04 -5.43
C ILE A 74 -2.12 11.28 -6.30
N LYS A 75 -0.95 11.45 -5.69
CA LYS A 75 0.30 11.77 -6.39
C LYS A 75 0.69 10.72 -7.43
N HIS A 76 0.48 9.44 -7.12
CA HIS A 76 0.90 8.30 -7.97
C HIS A 76 -0.24 7.74 -8.83
N GLY A 77 -1.39 8.42 -8.88
CA GLY A 77 -2.52 8.06 -9.74
C GLY A 77 -3.26 6.81 -9.29
N LEU A 78 -3.28 6.51 -7.99
CA LEU A 78 -4.17 5.52 -7.40
C LEU A 78 -5.51 6.19 -7.09
N SER A 79 -6.59 5.45 -7.27
CA SER A 79 -7.88 5.86 -6.74
C SER A 79 -7.86 5.76 -5.22
N HIS A 80 -8.62 6.62 -4.55
CA HIS A 80 -8.74 6.60 -3.10
C HIS A 80 -10.19 6.86 -2.69
N SER A 81 -10.57 6.33 -1.53
CA SER A 81 -11.86 6.61 -0.91
C SER A 81 -11.62 7.04 0.54
N MET A 82 -12.27 8.15 0.90
CA MET A 82 -12.37 8.62 2.29
C MET A 82 -13.72 8.24 2.92
N SER A 83 -14.66 7.70 2.14
CA SER A 83 -16.09 7.74 2.45
C SER A 83 -16.76 6.39 2.76
N LEU A 84 -16.03 5.26 2.83
CA LEU A 84 -16.70 3.94 2.84
C LEU A 84 -16.17 2.92 3.85
N ILE A 85 -15.29 3.32 4.77
CA ILE A 85 -14.85 2.42 5.84
C ILE A 85 -15.11 3.09 7.19
N VAL A 86 -16.36 3.03 7.63
CA VAL A 86 -16.78 3.47 8.97
C VAL A 86 -16.88 2.24 9.86
N GLN A 87 -15.97 2.13 10.83
CA GLN A 87 -16.13 1.20 11.93
C GLN A 87 -15.78 1.90 13.24
N ASN A 88 -16.62 1.73 14.26
CA ASN A 88 -16.45 2.37 15.57
C ASN A 88 -16.28 3.90 15.48
N ASN A 89 -17.05 4.57 14.61
CA ASN A 89 -16.95 6.02 14.32
C ASN A 89 -15.58 6.50 13.82
N ARG A 90 -14.69 5.61 13.37
CA ARG A 90 -13.42 5.97 12.72
C ARG A 90 -13.51 5.76 11.22
N ARG A 91 -12.95 6.70 10.46
CA ARG A 91 -12.86 6.67 9.00
C ARG A 91 -11.46 6.21 8.62
N HIS A 92 -11.36 5.15 7.83
CA HIS A 92 -10.09 4.66 7.28
C HIS A 92 -9.96 5.06 5.82
N ALA A 93 -8.76 5.47 5.41
CA ALA A 93 -8.45 5.68 4.02
C ALA A 93 -8.26 4.34 3.33
N TYR A 94 -8.81 4.25 2.13
CA TYR A 94 -8.61 3.14 1.23
C TYR A 94 -8.01 3.66 -0.06
N ALA A 95 -6.83 3.17 -0.43
CA ALA A 95 -6.17 3.46 -1.69
C ALA A 95 -6.18 2.20 -2.57
N PHE A 96 -6.40 2.33 -3.86
CA PHE A 96 -6.45 1.18 -4.75
C PHE A 96 -6.09 1.53 -6.19
N ARG A 97 -5.60 0.53 -6.93
CA ARG A 97 -5.36 0.59 -8.36
C ARG A 97 -5.36 -0.82 -8.93
N ASN A 98 -6.01 -1.00 -10.08
CA ASN A 98 -6.11 -2.27 -10.80
C ASN A 98 -6.49 -3.42 -9.87
N ASP A 99 -5.60 -4.35 -9.53
CA ASP A 99 -5.94 -5.49 -8.69
C ASP A 99 -5.47 -5.34 -7.24
N VAL A 100 -4.92 -4.18 -6.85
CA VAL A 100 -4.37 -3.95 -5.51
C VAL A 100 -5.19 -2.90 -4.77
N GLY A 101 -5.75 -3.28 -3.62
CA GLY A 101 -6.36 -2.41 -2.64
C GLY A 101 -5.55 -2.39 -1.34
N MET A 102 -5.50 -1.24 -0.68
CA MET A 102 -4.75 -1.09 0.56
C MET A 102 -5.37 -0.12 1.56
N THR A 103 -5.25 -0.48 2.84
CA THR A 103 -5.49 0.41 4.00
C THR A 103 -4.24 0.42 4.87
N GLN A 104 -4.18 1.28 5.88
CA GLN A 104 -3.11 1.24 6.88
C GLN A 104 -3.62 0.90 8.28
N SER A 105 -2.71 0.39 9.12
CA SER A 105 -2.94 0.35 10.56
C SER A 105 -1.65 0.43 11.34
N TYR A 106 -1.74 1.13 12.47
CA TYR A 106 -0.81 0.93 13.58
C TYR A 106 -0.96 -0.50 14.14
N VAL A 107 0.16 -1.16 14.40
CA VAL A 107 0.24 -2.45 15.12
C VAL A 107 1.18 -2.32 16.31
N GLN A 108 0.89 -3.02 17.41
CA GLN A 108 1.68 -2.91 18.65
C GLN A 108 3.06 -3.57 18.54
N MET A 109 3.15 -4.66 17.78
CA MET A 109 4.39 -5.40 17.51
C MET A 109 4.35 -5.95 16.08
N ILE A 110 5.52 -6.25 15.54
CA ILE A 110 5.67 -6.92 14.24
C ILE A 110 4.97 -8.29 14.32
N GLY A 111 4.30 -8.68 13.24
CA GLY A 111 3.48 -9.91 13.18
C GLY A 111 2.17 -9.83 13.95
N SER A 112 1.90 -8.75 14.70
CA SER A 112 0.59 -8.55 15.33
C SER A 112 -0.44 -8.13 14.28
N LEU A 113 -1.65 -8.66 14.42
CA LEU A 113 -2.79 -8.17 13.66
C LEU A 113 -3.25 -6.82 14.20
N PRO A 114 -3.77 -5.94 13.33
CA PRO A 114 -4.43 -4.75 13.79
C PRO A 114 -5.72 -5.12 14.54
N GLN A 115 -6.30 -4.16 15.27
CA GLN A 115 -7.56 -4.42 15.96
C GLN A 115 -8.63 -4.96 14.97
N PRO A 116 -9.40 -6.00 15.36
CA PRO A 116 -10.37 -6.63 14.48
C PRO A 116 -11.35 -5.62 13.91
N ALA A 117 -11.53 -5.69 12.60
CA ALA A 117 -12.38 -4.78 11.87
C ALA A 117 -13.25 -5.51 10.86
N LYS A 118 -14.58 -5.41 10.98
CA LYS A 118 -15.55 -6.08 10.09
C LYS A 118 -15.32 -5.75 8.62
N PHE A 119 -14.82 -4.56 8.31
CA PHE A 119 -14.49 -4.20 6.94
C PHE A 119 -13.21 -4.89 6.43
N ARG A 120 -12.21 -5.09 7.30
CA ARG A 120 -10.95 -5.76 6.92
C ARG A 120 -11.20 -7.22 6.62
N GLU A 121 -12.03 -7.86 7.44
CA GLU A 121 -12.52 -9.22 7.19
C GLU A 121 -13.25 -9.31 5.85
N LYS A 122 -14.19 -8.40 5.57
CA LYS A 122 -14.89 -8.36 4.27
C LYS A 122 -13.98 -8.13 3.07
N LEU A 123 -12.94 -7.29 3.20
CA LEU A 123 -11.96 -7.04 2.14
C LEU A 123 -10.99 -8.21 1.96
N ALA A 124 -10.67 -8.91 3.06
CA ALA A 124 -9.80 -10.09 3.03
C ALA A 124 -10.51 -11.29 2.41
N SER A 125 -11.76 -11.55 2.80
CA SER A 125 -12.56 -12.66 2.27
C SER A 125 -12.95 -12.49 0.80
N SER A 126 -12.87 -11.27 0.27
CA SER A 126 -13.22 -10.97 -1.13
C SER A 126 -12.05 -10.98 -2.12
N MET A 127 -10.83 -11.30 -1.66
CA MET A 127 -9.65 -11.41 -2.55
C MET A 127 -9.79 -12.57 -3.54
N ASP A 128 -9.39 -12.35 -4.80
CA ASP A 128 -9.42 -13.34 -5.90
C ASP A 128 -8.00 -13.77 -6.32
N LEU A 129 -7.10 -13.95 -5.36
CA LEU A 129 -5.85 -14.71 -5.53
C LEU A 129 -6.17 -16.21 -5.62
N PRO A 130 -5.28 -17.08 -6.13
CA PRO A 130 -5.44 -18.53 -5.99
C PRO A 130 -5.59 -18.87 -4.51
N ARG A 131 -6.84 -18.98 -4.07
CA ARG A 131 -7.21 -19.23 -2.68
C ARG A 131 -6.66 -20.60 -2.36
N LEU A 132 -5.80 -20.66 -1.36
CA LEU A 132 -5.41 -21.94 -0.80
C LEU A 132 -6.69 -22.53 -0.22
N ASP A 133 -7.15 -23.60 -0.87
CA ASP A 133 -8.40 -24.26 -0.58
C ASP A 133 -8.33 -24.83 0.85
N LEU A 134 -9.01 -24.17 1.78
CA LEU A 134 -9.14 -24.56 3.19
C LEU A 134 -10.59 -24.95 3.53
N GLY A 135 -11.40 -25.30 2.53
CA GLY A 135 -12.73 -25.88 2.70
C GLY A 135 -13.88 -24.88 2.65
N ASP A 136 -14.87 -25.25 1.83
CA ASP A 136 -16.24 -24.77 1.64
C ASP A 136 -16.51 -23.26 1.66
N GLU A 137 -16.57 -22.62 0.48
CA GLU A 137 -17.49 -21.50 0.20
C GLU A 137 -17.70 -21.25 -1.32
N PRO A 138 -18.87 -20.73 -1.74
CA PRO A 138 -19.36 -20.79 -3.12
C PRO A 138 -18.91 -19.63 -4.02
N ASP A 139 -18.92 -19.89 -5.33
CA ASP A 139 -18.39 -19.03 -6.40
C ASP A 139 -19.21 -17.77 -6.71
N GLY A 140 -18.46 -16.68 -6.89
CA GLY A 140 -18.75 -15.61 -7.86
C GLY A 140 -19.79 -14.55 -7.46
N ALA A 141 -19.32 -13.34 -7.13
CA ALA A 141 -19.88 -12.08 -7.63
C ALA A 141 -19.09 -10.88 -7.09
N PHE A 142 -19.05 -9.81 -7.89
CA PHE A 142 -18.42 -8.51 -7.69
C PHE A 142 -16.96 -8.44 -8.15
N THR A 143 -16.70 -7.49 -9.04
CA THR A 143 -15.38 -7.11 -9.57
C THR A 143 -14.52 -6.53 -8.43
N MET A 144 -14.07 -7.42 -7.56
CA MET A 144 -13.28 -7.14 -6.37
C MET A 144 -11.79 -7.16 -6.77
N ARG A 145 -10.95 -6.52 -5.97
CA ARG A 145 -9.50 -6.44 -6.24
C ARG A 145 -8.86 -7.79 -5.90
N ASN A 146 -7.99 -8.31 -6.76
CA ASN A 146 -7.39 -9.62 -6.51
C ASN A 146 -6.54 -9.64 -5.23
N VAL A 147 -5.89 -8.53 -4.88
CA VAL A 147 -5.03 -8.36 -3.70
C VAL A 147 -5.57 -7.23 -2.81
N TYR A 148 -5.92 -7.58 -1.57
CA TYR A 148 -6.08 -6.60 -0.49
C TYR A 148 -4.93 -6.76 0.51
N GLY A 149 -4.26 -5.67 0.84
CA GLY A 149 -3.25 -5.68 1.90
C GLY A 149 -3.36 -4.49 2.84
N LEU A 150 -2.72 -4.67 3.99
CA LEU A 150 -2.69 -3.70 5.05
C LEU A 150 -1.25 -3.23 5.26
N ILE A 151 -1.05 -1.92 5.20
CA ILE A 151 0.22 -1.29 5.58
C ILE A 151 0.29 -1.31 7.11
N ALA A 152 0.96 -2.32 7.66
CA ALA A 152 1.22 -2.45 9.08
C ALA A 152 2.47 -1.65 9.45
N HIS A 153 2.37 -0.79 10.45
CA HIS A 153 3.50 -0.01 10.92
C HIS A 153 3.52 0.13 12.44
N ASN A 154 4.72 0.19 13.03
CA ASN A 154 4.91 0.28 14.48
C ASN A 154 6.13 1.15 14.85
N PRO A 155 6.19 1.68 16.08
CA PRO A 155 7.37 2.35 16.61
C PRO A 155 8.45 1.33 17.02
N VAL A 156 9.66 1.82 17.25
CA VAL A 156 10.78 1.01 17.81
C VAL A 156 10.46 0.50 19.22
N GLY A 157 9.78 1.31 20.03
CA GLY A 157 9.43 1.00 21.42
C GLY A 157 8.10 1.60 21.84
N ARG A 158 7.74 1.41 23.11
CA ARG A 158 6.41 1.75 23.64
C ARG A 158 6.41 3.01 24.51
N ARG A 159 7.56 3.43 25.03
CA ARG A 159 7.64 4.57 25.94
C ARG A 159 7.69 5.88 25.15
N PHE A 160 7.25 6.97 25.78
CA PHE A 160 7.31 8.30 25.18
C PHE A 160 8.75 8.85 25.23
N ARG A 161 9.61 8.31 24.37
CA ARG A 161 11.01 8.71 24.21
C ARG A 161 11.32 8.83 22.72
N ALA A 162 12.10 9.84 22.35
CA ALA A 162 12.39 10.15 20.95
C ALA A 162 13.04 8.97 20.19
N GLU A 163 13.85 8.17 20.87
CA GLU A 163 14.49 6.96 20.34
C GLU A 163 13.51 5.80 20.12
N GLU A 164 12.57 5.61 21.05
CA GLU A 164 11.56 4.55 20.99
C GLU A 164 10.41 4.89 20.04
N GLN A 165 10.07 6.17 19.88
CA GLN A 165 8.94 6.59 19.06
C GLN A 165 9.30 6.86 17.58
N ARG A 166 10.48 6.45 17.13
CA ARG A 166 10.82 6.42 15.69
C ARG A 166 10.07 5.31 14.98
N LEU A 167 9.86 5.43 13.67
CA LEU A 167 9.31 4.35 12.87
C LEU A 167 10.24 3.14 12.96
N GLY A 168 9.71 2.01 13.45
CA GLY A 168 10.42 0.75 13.58
C GLY A 168 10.31 -0.06 12.29
N MET A 169 9.19 -0.75 12.11
CA MET A 169 8.89 -1.52 10.90
C MET A 169 7.71 -0.94 10.15
N MET A 170 7.74 -1.12 8.83
CA MET A 170 6.61 -0.91 7.94
C MET A 170 6.57 -2.05 6.93
N GLN A 171 5.44 -2.72 6.83
CA GLN A 171 5.21 -3.88 5.97
C GLN A 171 3.86 -3.75 5.27
N PHE A 172 3.74 -4.38 4.11
CA PHE A 172 2.49 -4.65 3.45
C PHE A 172 2.10 -6.10 3.71
N CYS A 173 1.03 -6.29 4.47
CA CYS A 173 0.60 -7.60 4.92
C CYS A 173 -0.72 -7.98 4.26
N LEU A 174 -0.79 -9.17 3.68
CA LEU A 174 -2.04 -9.75 3.20
C LEU A 174 -2.63 -10.57 4.36
N PRO A 175 -3.84 -10.22 4.85
CA PRO A 175 -4.52 -11.04 5.85
C PRO A 175 -4.98 -12.38 5.26
N SER A 176 -5.14 -13.40 6.10
CA SER A 176 -5.94 -14.58 5.78
C SER A 176 -7.40 -14.18 5.51
N ALA A 177 -8.18 -15.06 4.87
CA ALA A 177 -9.58 -14.77 4.52
C ALA A 177 -10.44 -14.37 5.72
N ASP A 178 -10.17 -14.95 6.90
CA ASP A 178 -10.83 -14.66 8.17
C ASP A 178 -10.18 -13.50 8.96
N CYS A 179 -9.13 -12.89 8.43
CA CYS A 179 -8.35 -11.81 9.04
C CYS A 179 -7.79 -12.16 10.45
N LYS A 180 -7.62 -13.45 10.76
CA LYS A 180 -7.06 -13.95 12.04
C LYS A 180 -5.58 -14.29 12.00
N ALA A 181 -4.95 -14.23 10.82
CA ALA A 181 -3.52 -14.37 10.64
C ALA A 181 -3.04 -13.52 9.46
N TRP A 182 -1.73 -13.30 9.36
CA TRP A 182 -1.12 -12.83 8.13
C TRP A 182 -0.88 -14.03 7.20
N ALA A 183 -1.45 -13.96 6.00
CA ALA A 183 -1.19 -14.95 4.97
C ALA A 183 0.13 -14.66 4.24
N VAL A 184 0.45 -13.37 4.04
CA VAL A 184 1.74 -12.93 3.50
C VAL A 184 2.19 -11.66 4.23
N GLU A 185 3.46 -11.59 4.59
CA GLU A 185 4.10 -10.39 5.12
C GLU A 185 5.24 -9.98 4.18
N LEU A 186 5.12 -8.79 3.57
CA LEU A 186 6.14 -8.22 2.69
C LEU A 186 6.69 -6.95 3.33
N THR A 187 7.99 -6.89 3.55
CA THR A 187 8.65 -5.64 3.87
C THR A 187 8.62 -4.71 2.67
N ILE A 188 8.60 -3.39 2.92
CA ILE A 188 8.71 -2.40 1.84
C ILE A 188 10.00 -2.61 1.02
N THR A 189 11.07 -3.06 1.66
CA THR A 189 12.34 -3.36 1.00
C THR A 189 12.18 -4.52 -0.01
N GLU A 190 11.57 -5.63 0.39
CA GLU A 190 11.33 -6.77 -0.50
C GLU A 190 10.45 -6.39 -1.70
N ILE A 191 9.43 -5.55 -1.49
CA ILE A 191 8.60 -5.04 -2.58
C ILE A 191 9.42 -4.21 -3.56
N LEU A 192 10.28 -3.31 -3.05
CA LEU A 192 11.13 -2.46 -3.86
C LEU A 192 12.16 -3.27 -4.66
N GLU A 193 12.75 -4.29 -4.06
CA GLU A 193 13.72 -5.19 -4.70
C GLU A 193 13.09 -6.04 -5.82
N ALA A 194 11.79 -6.30 -5.73
CA ALA A 194 11.04 -7.05 -6.74
C ALA A 194 10.69 -6.23 -7.99
N TYR A 195 10.85 -4.90 -7.98
CA TYR A 195 10.69 -4.12 -9.21
C TYR A 195 11.83 -4.45 -10.18
N PRO A 196 11.54 -4.68 -11.47
CA PRO A 196 12.61 -4.84 -12.45
C PRO A 196 13.50 -3.60 -12.39
N ALA A 197 14.82 -3.82 -12.28
CA ALA A 197 15.80 -2.75 -12.39
C ALA A 197 15.43 -1.95 -13.63
N VAL A 198 15.17 -0.65 -13.48
CA VAL A 198 14.78 0.20 -14.59
C VAL A 198 15.94 0.17 -15.57
N SER A 199 15.88 -0.69 -16.59
CA SER A 199 16.72 -0.56 -17.77
C SER A 199 16.41 0.85 -18.26
N LYS A 200 17.40 1.74 -18.21
CA LYS A 200 17.32 3.10 -18.77
C LYS A 200 16.53 2.99 -20.07
N ARG A 201 15.31 3.53 -20.10
CA ARG A 201 14.40 3.38 -21.23
C ARG A 201 15.18 3.76 -22.48
N GLY A 202 15.51 2.74 -23.30
CA GLY A 202 15.94 2.98 -24.67
C GLY A 202 14.86 3.82 -25.31
N THR A 203 15.28 4.92 -25.95
CA THR A 203 14.43 5.81 -26.74
C THR A 203 13.37 4.99 -27.48
N PRO A 204 12.08 5.33 -27.39
CA PRO A 204 11.05 4.54 -28.05
C PRO A 204 11.32 4.55 -29.55
N LEU A 205 11.72 3.39 -30.10
CA LEU A 205 11.77 3.13 -31.53
C LEU A 205 10.32 3.16 -32.03
N ARG A 206 9.91 4.35 -32.46
CA ARG A 206 8.59 4.63 -33.01
C ARG A 206 8.51 4.10 -34.45
N SER A 207 8.40 2.78 -34.61
CA SER A 207 7.82 2.17 -35.82
C SER A 207 7.60 0.67 -35.61
N LEU A 208 6.36 0.21 -35.83
CA LEU A 208 6.01 -1.21 -35.91
C LEU A 208 6.52 -1.81 -37.25
N PRO A 209 6.95 -3.09 -37.30
CA PRO A 209 7.78 -3.64 -38.39
C PRO A 209 7.09 -3.92 -39.73
N TRP A 210 5.79 -3.68 -39.88
CA TRP A 210 5.02 -4.10 -41.07
C TRP A 210 4.24 -2.97 -41.75
N LYS A 211 4.56 -1.70 -41.47
CA LYS A 211 4.07 -0.57 -42.27
C LYS A 211 5.24 0.05 -43.01
N GLU A 212 5.49 -0.43 -44.23
CA GLU A 212 6.30 0.30 -45.20
C GLU A 212 5.72 1.72 -45.31
N ARG A 213 6.57 2.72 -45.06
CA ARG A 213 6.27 4.09 -45.43
C ARG A 213 6.12 4.10 -46.94
N LYS A 214 4.93 4.45 -47.43
CA LYS A 214 4.79 4.91 -48.81
C LYS A 214 5.65 6.16 -48.93
N ASP A 215 6.73 6.06 -49.70
CA ASP A 215 7.48 7.21 -50.16
C ASP A 215 6.53 8.06 -51.02
N ASP A 216 6.06 9.19 -50.48
CA ASP A 216 5.60 10.30 -51.31
C ASP A 216 6.85 10.89 -51.99
N LYS A 217 7.29 10.23 -53.06
CA LYS A 217 8.15 10.85 -54.05
C LYS A 217 7.33 11.94 -54.72
N GLY A 218 7.68 13.18 -54.40
CA GLY A 218 7.17 14.35 -55.08
C GLY A 218 7.30 14.19 -56.59
N THR A 219 6.18 14.34 -57.28
CA THR A 219 6.19 14.88 -58.64
C THR A 219 5.94 16.36 -58.51
N GLY A 220 7.02 17.13 -58.63
CA GLY A 220 6.90 18.55 -58.90
C GLY A 220 6.24 18.75 -60.26
N THR A 221 5.42 19.77 -60.34
CA THR A 221 5.24 20.55 -61.57
C THR A 221 5.09 22.01 -61.15
N SER A 222 6.16 22.74 -61.38
CA SER A 222 6.17 24.18 -61.60
C SER A 222 5.50 24.52 -62.93
N GLU A 223 5.12 25.79 -63.06
CA GLU A 223 4.70 26.51 -64.28
C GLU A 223 3.21 26.32 -64.64
N SER A 224 2.40 27.36 -64.87
CA SER A 224 2.66 28.74 -65.32
C SER A 224 1.61 29.71 -64.78
#